data_AF-A0A3E0NSV8-F1
#
_entry.id   AF-A0A3E0NSV8-F1
#
_cell.length_a   1.000
_cell.length_b   1.000
_cell.length_c   1.000
_cell.angle_alpha   90.00
_cell.angle_beta   90.00
_cell.angle_gamma   90.00
#
_symmetry.space_group_name_H-M   'P 1'
#
loop_
_entity.id
_entity.type
_entity.pdbx_description
1 polymer ?
#
loop_
_entity_poly.entity_id
_entity_poly.type
_entity_poly.pdbx_seq_one_letter_code
_entity_poly.pdbx_strand_id
1 'polypeptide(L)'
;MLSRGYGRRGARRAPALVVSAGDGEGPRVAVEGAGDEPYLLARSDPRLAVVVAGDRHRGGLHALEQLGAVDLFVLDDGFSHVALHRDLDLLAFPWHDPLGGGRLLPTGRLREPLAAAAAADAAVLTSAPLGEGEAQERGLEERLAAPLRHVGVQIPTFTSGLRVELATDPGDSPNSRDPGDPLDREPGGGFVLVTGVAAGGRVRASAEALGLEIHEHLEFADHHAYPAASLRRIVAACRRRRSPVLTTDKDAVKLAEPLRSRGLAVHRLTSRATPSRQLLEWLDRRVAQIEAAPG
;
A
#
# COMPACT_ATOMS: atom_id res chain seq x y z
N MET A 1 -8.89 -10.80 1.44
CA MET A 1 -8.50 -9.56 2.14
C MET A 1 -9.74 -8.90 2.75
N LEU A 2 -9.71 -8.59 4.05
CA LEU A 2 -10.73 -7.82 4.76
C LEU A 2 -10.16 -6.44 5.08
N SER A 3 -10.75 -5.41 4.49
CA SER A 3 -10.32 -4.03 4.71
C SER A 3 -11.40 -3.18 5.37
N ARG A 4 -11.00 -2.12 6.07
CA ARG A 4 -11.97 -1.15 6.63
C ARG A 4 -12.74 -0.39 5.54
N GLY A 5 -12.07 -0.10 4.42
CA GLY A 5 -12.57 0.83 3.41
C GLY A 5 -12.70 2.27 3.93
N TYR A 6 -11.63 2.81 4.54
CA TYR A 6 -11.64 4.18 5.07
C TYR A 6 -11.98 5.19 3.96
N GLY A 7 -12.84 6.17 4.27
CA GLY A 7 -13.25 7.20 3.31
C GLY A 7 -14.25 6.77 2.22
N ARG A 8 -14.69 5.50 2.19
CA ARG A 8 -15.64 5.05 1.17
C ARG A 8 -17.04 5.67 1.31
N ARG A 9 -17.66 6.00 0.18
CA ARG A 9 -19.05 6.51 0.14
C ARG A 9 -20.03 5.35 0.26
N GLY A 10 -21.14 5.59 0.97
CA GLY A 10 -22.22 4.60 1.09
C GLY A 10 -22.00 3.50 2.14
N ALA A 11 -20.97 3.60 3.00
CA ALA A 11 -20.68 2.60 4.03
C ALA A 11 -21.86 2.27 4.97
N ARG A 12 -22.75 3.24 5.22
CA ARG A 12 -23.97 3.02 6.02
C ARG A 12 -25.00 2.14 5.31
N ARG A 13 -25.07 2.21 3.97
CA ARG A 13 -26.04 1.47 3.15
C ARG A 13 -25.54 0.06 2.82
N ALA A 14 -24.24 -0.08 2.62
CA ALA A 14 -23.57 -1.36 2.36
C ALA A 14 -22.50 -1.59 3.44
N PRO A 15 -22.86 -2.14 4.62
CA PRO A 15 -21.93 -2.30 5.74
C PRO A 15 -20.76 -3.23 5.43
N ALA A 16 -20.98 -4.22 4.57
CA ALA A 16 -19.95 -5.02 3.90
C ALA A 16 -20.14 -4.91 2.38
N LEU A 17 -19.06 -4.97 1.61
CA LEU A 17 -19.08 -4.88 0.16
C LEU A 17 -17.92 -5.68 -0.45
N VAL A 18 -18.22 -6.56 -1.40
CA VAL A 18 -17.21 -7.22 -2.23
C VAL A 18 -16.68 -6.23 -3.27
N VAL A 19 -15.42 -5.81 -3.11
CA VAL A 19 -14.71 -4.96 -4.06
C VAL A 19 -14.17 -5.79 -5.22
N SER A 20 -13.62 -6.98 -4.93
CA SER A 20 -13.17 -7.96 -5.93
C SER A 20 -13.51 -9.36 -5.42
N ALA A 21 -13.89 -10.26 -6.34
CA ALA A 21 -14.14 -11.66 -5.99
C ALA A 21 -12.90 -12.56 -6.16
N GLY A 22 -11.79 -12.03 -6.66
CA GLY A 22 -10.59 -12.83 -6.92
C GLY A 22 -10.69 -13.75 -8.14
N ASP A 23 -11.58 -13.46 -9.08
CA ASP A 23 -11.82 -14.26 -10.29
C ASP A 23 -11.02 -13.79 -11.51
N GLY A 24 -10.09 -12.84 -11.34
CA GLY A 24 -9.27 -12.31 -12.43
C GLY A 24 -9.81 -11.06 -13.11
N GLU A 25 -11.07 -10.68 -12.82
CA GLU A 25 -11.73 -9.51 -13.43
C GLU A 25 -11.38 -8.19 -12.73
N GLY A 26 -10.84 -8.24 -11.50
CA GLY A 26 -10.44 -7.07 -10.73
C GLY A 26 -11.60 -6.38 -9.99
N PRO A 27 -11.54 -5.05 -9.78
CA PRO A 27 -12.55 -4.33 -9.02
C PRO A 27 -13.93 -4.32 -9.69
N ARG A 28 -14.97 -4.70 -8.94
CA ARG A 28 -16.40 -4.73 -9.37
C ARG A 28 -17.16 -3.44 -9.08
N VAL A 29 -16.55 -2.54 -8.31
CA VAL A 29 -17.15 -1.28 -7.88
C VAL A 29 -16.18 -0.15 -8.16
N ALA A 30 -16.73 1.05 -8.37
CA ALA A 30 -15.92 2.25 -8.56
C ALA A 30 -15.10 2.58 -7.30
N VAL A 31 -14.00 3.31 -7.49
CA VAL A 31 -13.07 3.70 -6.42
C VAL A 31 -13.78 4.42 -5.27
N GLU A 32 -14.81 5.22 -5.53
CA GLU A 32 -15.57 5.94 -4.49
C GLU A 32 -16.35 4.99 -3.57
N GLY A 33 -16.78 3.84 -4.09
CA GLY A 33 -17.51 2.81 -3.34
C GLY A 33 -16.58 1.86 -2.58
N ALA A 34 -15.42 1.55 -3.15
CA ALA A 34 -14.40 0.70 -2.53
C ALA A 34 -13.55 1.44 -1.48
N GLY A 35 -13.19 2.70 -1.76
CA GLY A 35 -12.04 3.38 -1.16
C GLY A 35 -10.76 3.17 -1.96
N ASP A 36 -9.80 4.10 -1.84
CA ASP A 36 -8.58 4.13 -2.64
C ASP A 36 -7.75 2.82 -2.50
N GLU A 37 -7.52 2.39 -1.26
CA GLU A 37 -6.63 1.25 -0.95
C GLU A 37 -7.25 -0.12 -1.32
N PRO A 38 -8.51 -0.42 -0.97
CA PRO A 38 -9.15 -1.67 -1.40
C PRO A 38 -9.26 -1.78 -2.93
N TYR A 39 -9.59 -0.67 -3.60
CA TYR A 39 -9.63 -0.63 -5.07
C TYR A 39 -8.25 -0.88 -5.66
N LEU A 40 -7.21 -0.26 -5.12
CA LEU A 40 -5.84 -0.46 -5.59
C LEU A 40 -5.43 -1.93 -5.42
N LEU A 41 -5.66 -2.55 -4.26
CA LEU A 41 -5.34 -3.97 -4.03
C LEU A 41 -6.04 -4.88 -5.04
N ALA A 42 -7.35 -4.69 -5.22
CA ALA A 42 -8.15 -5.45 -6.18
C ALA A 42 -7.68 -5.27 -7.64
N ARG A 43 -7.19 -4.08 -7.99
CA ARG A 43 -6.63 -3.80 -9.33
C ARG A 43 -5.24 -4.41 -9.51
N SER A 44 -4.41 -4.36 -8.49
CA SER A 44 -3.01 -4.82 -8.55
C SER A 44 -2.89 -6.34 -8.56
N ASP A 45 -3.80 -7.05 -7.90
CA ASP A 45 -3.95 -8.49 -8.04
C ASP A 45 -5.42 -8.87 -8.25
N PRO A 46 -5.87 -9.02 -9.51
CA PRO A 46 -7.24 -9.40 -9.82
C PRO A 46 -7.68 -10.76 -9.28
N ARG A 47 -6.73 -11.60 -8.84
CA ARG A 47 -7.01 -12.90 -8.19
C ARG A 47 -7.20 -12.78 -6.68
N LEU A 48 -6.92 -11.60 -6.11
CA LEU A 48 -7.18 -11.33 -4.71
C LEU A 48 -8.64 -10.92 -4.51
N ALA A 49 -9.38 -11.70 -3.73
CA ALA A 49 -10.68 -11.27 -3.23
C ALA A 49 -10.50 -10.18 -2.15
N VAL A 50 -11.23 -9.08 -2.34
CA VAL A 50 -11.17 -7.90 -1.45
C VAL A 50 -12.57 -7.56 -1.00
N VAL A 51 -12.80 -7.56 0.32
CA VAL A 51 -14.06 -7.16 0.94
C VAL A 51 -13.80 -6.00 1.89
N VAL A 52 -14.65 -4.97 1.80
CA VAL A 52 -14.58 -3.82 2.69
C VAL A 52 -15.72 -3.87 3.71
N ALA A 53 -15.38 -3.80 4.99
CA ALA A 53 -16.35 -3.77 6.09
C ALA A 53 -15.78 -3.04 7.30
N GLY A 54 -16.59 -2.20 7.96
CA GLY A 54 -16.18 -1.55 9.21
C GLY A 54 -16.03 -2.56 10.35
N ASP A 55 -16.98 -3.50 10.41
CA ASP A 55 -16.98 -4.69 11.26
C ASP A 55 -16.39 -5.85 10.46
N ARG A 56 -15.18 -6.31 10.83
CA ARG A 56 -14.46 -7.31 10.04
C ARG A 56 -15.07 -8.70 10.19
N HIS A 57 -15.69 -9.00 11.34
CA HIS A 57 -16.39 -10.26 11.53
C HIS A 57 -17.57 -10.36 10.55
N ARG A 58 -18.40 -9.31 10.47
CA ARG A 58 -19.47 -9.25 9.46
C ARG A 58 -18.93 -9.25 8.03
N GLY A 59 -17.79 -8.63 7.79
CA GLY A 59 -17.09 -8.69 6.51
C GLY A 59 -16.68 -10.11 6.11
N GLY A 60 -16.13 -10.88 7.05
CA GLY A 60 -15.76 -12.27 6.86
C GLY A 60 -16.96 -13.17 6.55
N LEU A 61 -18.04 -13.05 7.34
CA LEU A 61 -19.29 -13.78 7.07
C LEU A 61 -19.87 -13.44 5.68
N HIS A 62 -19.86 -12.17 5.31
CA HIS A 62 -20.31 -11.75 3.98
C HIS A 62 -19.40 -12.30 2.86
N ALA A 63 -18.09 -12.35 3.09
CA ALA A 63 -17.16 -12.95 2.14
C ALA A 63 -17.45 -14.44 1.94
N LEU A 64 -17.67 -15.21 3.01
CA LEU A 64 -18.01 -16.63 2.93
C LEU A 64 -19.32 -16.86 2.17
N GLU A 65 -20.34 -16.02 2.43
CA GLU A 65 -21.63 -16.10 1.75
C GLU A 65 -21.52 -15.80 0.25
N GLN A 66 -20.75 -14.78 -0.13
CA GLN A 66 -20.72 -14.30 -1.52
C GLN A 66 -19.65 -14.98 -2.39
N LEU A 67 -18.55 -15.43 -1.78
CA LEU A 67 -17.39 -15.96 -2.50
C LEU A 67 -17.21 -17.47 -2.32
N GLY A 68 -17.93 -18.08 -1.36
CA GLY A 68 -17.82 -19.49 -1.05
C GLY A 68 -16.65 -19.79 -0.10
N ALA A 69 -15.92 -20.86 -0.37
CA ALA A 69 -14.82 -21.30 0.48
C ALA A 69 -13.68 -20.28 0.49
N VAL A 70 -13.30 -19.82 1.68
CA VAL A 70 -12.15 -18.95 1.93
C VAL A 70 -11.23 -19.65 2.91
N ASP A 71 -10.01 -19.95 2.48
CA ASP A 71 -9.01 -20.64 3.31
C ASP A 71 -8.25 -19.66 4.23
N LEU A 72 -8.11 -18.40 3.81
CA LEU A 72 -7.31 -17.40 4.52
C LEU A 72 -7.94 -16.02 4.47
N PHE A 73 -8.13 -15.43 5.66
CA PHE A 73 -8.42 -14.00 5.81
C PHE A 73 -7.16 -13.23 6.19
N VAL A 74 -6.84 -12.20 5.40
CA VAL A 74 -5.83 -11.20 5.73
C VAL A 74 -6.54 -9.90 6.06
N LEU A 75 -6.21 -9.29 7.20
CA LEU A 75 -6.75 -8.00 7.63
C LEU A 75 -5.70 -6.90 7.40
N ASP A 76 -6.05 -5.83 6.69
CA ASP A 76 -5.26 -4.59 6.78
C ASP A 76 -5.59 -3.84 8.07
N ASP A 77 -4.56 -3.19 8.65
CA ASP A 77 -4.69 -2.35 9.85
C ASP A 77 -5.58 -3.01 10.94
N GLY A 78 -5.37 -4.32 11.13
CA GLY A 78 -6.26 -5.21 11.88
C GLY A 78 -5.89 -5.38 13.35
N PHE A 79 -4.70 -4.93 13.76
CA PHE A 79 -4.14 -5.17 15.10
C PHE A 79 -5.09 -4.67 16.21
N SER A 80 -5.52 -3.42 16.12
CA SER A 80 -6.47 -2.82 17.08
C SER A 80 -7.90 -3.35 16.93
N HIS A 81 -8.20 -4.20 15.94
CA HIS A 81 -9.53 -4.79 15.74
C HIS A 81 -9.75 -6.05 16.60
N VAL A 82 -9.56 -5.92 17.92
CA VAL A 82 -9.57 -7.03 18.90
C VAL A 82 -10.86 -7.83 18.98
N ALA A 83 -11.96 -7.34 18.38
CA ALA A 83 -13.25 -8.02 18.36
C ALA A 83 -13.29 -9.27 17.45
N LEU A 84 -12.31 -9.41 16.54
CA LEU A 84 -12.18 -10.57 15.67
C LEU A 84 -10.93 -11.35 16.09
N HIS A 85 -11.12 -12.64 16.39
CA HIS A 85 -10.01 -13.57 16.62
C HIS A 85 -9.14 -13.68 15.37
N ARG A 86 -7.82 -13.80 15.58
CA ARG A 86 -6.81 -13.90 14.54
C ARG A 86 -5.84 -14.99 14.97
N ASP A 87 -5.57 -15.93 14.08
CA ASP A 87 -4.66 -17.06 14.37
C ASP A 87 -3.19 -16.64 14.31
N LEU A 88 -2.91 -15.51 13.66
CA LEU A 88 -1.58 -14.95 13.50
C LEU A 88 -1.65 -13.41 13.44
N ASP A 89 -0.95 -12.73 14.34
CA ASP A 89 -0.85 -11.27 14.38
C ASP A 89 0.58 -10.81 14.04
N LEU A 90 0.72 -10.03 12.96
CA LEU A 90 1.96 -9.36 12.56
C LEU A 90 1.87 -7.86 12.81
N LEU A 91 2.80 -7.33 13.62
CA LEU A 91 2.84 -5.89 13.89
C LEU A 91 3.90 -5.19 13.06
N ALA A 92 3.48 -4.30 12.16
CA ALA A 92 4.37 -3.55 11.28
C ALA A 92 4.87 -2.25 11.92
N PHE A 93 6.19 -2.04 11.86
CA PHE A 93 6.89 -0.86 12.33
C PHE A 93 7.64 -0.20 11.15
N PRO A 94 7.40 1.07 10.79
CA PRO A 94 8.09 1.68 9.66
C PRO A 94 9.56 1.99 10.00
N TRP A 95 10.48 1.67 9.10
CA TRP A 95 11.93 1.89 9.25
C TRP A 95 12.32 3.29 9.72
N HIS A 96 11.71 4.32 9.13
CA HIS A 96 12.09 5.70 9.38
C HIS A 96 11.73 6.18 10.79
N ASP A 97 10.70 5.58 11.39
CA ASP A 97 10.18 5.99 12.69
C ASP A 97 9.41 4.84 13.36
N PRO A 98 10.12 3.76 13.75
CA PRO A 98 9.45 2.57 14.25
C PRO A 98 8.67 2.87 15.53
N LEU A 99 9.17 3.80 16.37
CA LEU A 99 8.57 4.07 17.67
C LEU A 99 7.60 5.26 17.68
N GLY A 100 7.26 5.83 16.52
CA GLY A 100 6.26 6.90 16.46
C GLY A 100 6.64 8.15 17.26
N GLY A 101 7.92 8.47 17.41
CA GLY A 101 8.38 9.51 18.34
C GLY A 101 8.28 9.17 19.84
N GLY A 102 8.08 7.89 20.18
CA GLY A 102 8.13 7.36 21.55
C GLY A 102 6.96 7.75 22.46
N ARG A 103 5.92 8.39 21.92
CA ARG A 103 4.77 8.88 22.69
C ARG A 103 3.46 8.53 21.99
N LEU A 104 2.40 8.39 22.79
CA LEU A 104 1.03 8.21 22.30
C LEU A 104 0.51 9.48 21.61
N LEU A 105 -0.45 9.30 20.72
CA LEU A 105 -1.25 10.40 20.18
C LEU A 105 -1.89 11.24 21.32
N PRO A 106 -1.99 12.56 21.17
CA PRO A 106 -1.55 13.37 20.03
C PRO A 106 -0.06 13.79 20.09
N THR A 107 0.64 13.52 21.20
CA THR A 107 2.02 14.01 21.44
C THR A 107 3.07 13.29 20.60
N GLY A 108 2.83 12.02 20.28
CA GLY A 108 3.57 11.25 19.29
C GLY A 108 2.61 10.58 18.31
N ARG A 109 3.07 9.56 17.60
CA ARG A 109 2.33 8.84 16.55
C ARG A 109 1.88 7.44 16.95
N LEU A 110 2.25 6.96 18.14
CA LEU A 110 1.78 5.67 18.62
C LEU A 110 0.28 5.73 18.91
N ARG A 111 -0.49 4.80 18.34
CA ARG A 111 -1.92 4.63 18.65
C ARG A 111 -2.13 3.93 19.98
N GLU A 112 -1.20 3.06 20.35
CA GLU A 112 -1.22 2.22 21.55
C GLU A 112 0.18 2.19 22.20
N PRO A 113 0.29 1.90 23.50
CA PRO A 113 1.59 1.78 24.16
C PRO A 113 2.45 0.70 23.48
N LEU A 114 3.78 0.88 23.45
CA LEU A 114 4.68 -0.10 22.82
C LEU A 114 4.53 -1.51 23.43
N ALA A 115 4.18 -1.59 24.72
CA ALA A 115 3.90 -2.86 25.41
C ALA A 115 2.72 -3.65 24.79
N ALA A 116 1.81 -3.01 24.05
CA ALA A 116 0.73 -3.69 23.33
C ALA A 116 1.25 -4.65 22.26
N ALA A 117 2.50 -4.46 21.79
CA ALA A 117 3.17 -5.38 20.89
C ALA A 117 3.30 -6.81 21.46
N ALA A 118 3.18 -7.01 22.78
CA ALA A 118 3.12 -8.34 23.40
C ALA A 118 2.00 -9.23 22.85
N ALA A 119 0.95 -8.65 22.27
CA ALA A 119 -0.16 -9.39 21.67
C ALA A 119 0.15 -9.89 20.24
N ALA A 120 1.23 -9.45 19.62
CA ALA A 120 1.63 -9.91 18.28
C ALA A 120 2.46 -11.19 18.35
N ASP A 121 2.34 -12.06 17.35
CA ASP A 121 3.24 -13.21 17.19
C ASP A 121 4.62 -12.79 16.68
N ALA A 122 4.69 -11.69 15.91
CA ALA A 122 5.94 -11.13 15.42
C ALA A 122 5.83 -9.63 15.11
N ALA A 123 6.97 -8.95 15.17
CA ALA A 123 7.12 -7.57 14.74
C ALA A 123 7.96 -7.49 13.45
N VAL A 124 7.55 -6.64 12.52
CA VAL A 124 8.20 -6.50 11.20
C VAL A 124 8.61 -5.05 10.98
N LEU A 125 9.90 -4.80 10.81
CA LEU A 125 10.44 -3.50 10.41
C LEU A 125 10.27 -3.32 8.89
N THR A 126 9.28 -2.53 8.48
CA THR A 126 8.90 -2.33 7.08
C THR A 126 9.69 -1.21 6.42
N SER A 127 9.84 -1.28 5.10
CA SER A 127 10.63 -0.35 4.29
C SER A 127 12.08 -0.22 4.78
N ALA A 128 12.63 -1.29 5.35
CA ALA A 128 14.02 -1.33 5.80
C ALA A 128 14.97 -1.30 4.59
N PRO A 129 16.14 -0.63 4.70
CA PRO A 129 17.16 -0.65 3.67
C PRO A 129 17.88 -1.99 3.73
N LEU A 130 17.24 -3.02 3.18
CA LEU A 130 17.85 -4.34 3.05
C LEU A 130 19.10 -4.23 2.17
N GLY A 131 20.19 -4.81 2.64
CA GLY A 131 21.42 -4.97 1.87
C GLY A 131 21.76 -6.44 1.72
N GLU A 132 22.86 -6.71 1.04
CA GLU A 132 23.34 -8.08 0.83
C GLU A 132 24.13 -8.54 2.06
N GLY A 133 23.46 -9.13 3.06
CA GLY A 133 24.13 -9.81 4.15
C GLY A 133 23.34 -9.95 5.44
N GLU A 134 23.38 -11.15 6.03
CA GLU A 134 22.68 -11.48 7.28
C GLU A 134 23.07 -10.58 8.46
N ALA A 135 24.32 -10.09 8.51
CA ALA A 135 24.76 -9.22 9.60
C ALA A 135 24.05 -7.85 9.57
N GLN A 136 23.77 -7.33 8.37
CA GLN A 136 22.99 -6.09 8.21
C GLN A 136 21.53 -6.33 8.60
N GLU A 137 20.92 -7.42 8.14
CA GLU A 137 19.55 -7.79 8.52
C GLU A 137 19.39 -7.95 10.03
N ARG A 138 20.31 -8.67 10.69
CA ARG A 138 20.33 -8.81 12.16
C ARG A 138 20.45 -7.46 12.88
N GLY A 139 21.25 -6.53 12.36
CA GLY A 139 21.35 -5.18 12.90
C GLY A 139 20.05 -4.38 12.77
N LEU A 140 19.33 -4.56 11.66
CA LEU A 140 18.01 -3.95 11.44
C LEU A 140 16.94 -4.54 12.35
N GLU A 141 16.92 -5.86 12.52
CA GLU A 141 16.03 -6.56 13.46
C GLU A 141 16.28 -6.11 14.90
N GLU A 142 17.55 -6.04 15.31
CA GLU A 142 17.94 -5.60 16.65
C GLU A 142 17.54 -4.15 16.94
N ARG A 143 17.53 -3.27 15.92
CA ARG A 143 17.02 -1.89 16.05
C ARG A 143 15.54 -1.85 16.47
N LEU A 144 14.75 -2.86 16.10
CA LEU A 144 13.36 -3.01 16.54
C LEU A 144 13.24 -3.82 17.83
N ALA A 145 14.05 -4.88 17.98
CA ALA A 145 13.98 -5.76 19.15
C ALA A 145 14.41 -5.06 20.45
N ALA A 146 15.48 -4.24 20.42
CA ALA A 146 15.98 -3.54 21.59
C ALA A 146 14.93 -2.67 22.33
N PRO A 147 14.18 -1.78 21.65
CA PRO A 147 13.15 -0.98 22.32
C PRO A 147 11.95 -1.83 22.79
N LEU A 148 11.60 -2.92 22.10
CA LEU A 148 10.56 -3.84 22.55
C LEU A 148 10.96 -4.54 23.85
N ARG A 149 12.21 -5.03 23.95
CA ARG A 149 12.72 -5.65 25.17
C ARG A 149 12.75 -4.68 26.36
N HIS A 150 13.01 -3.39 26.10
CA HIS A 150 13.01 -2.37 27.16
C HIS A 150 11.63 -2.19 27.82
N VAL A 151 10.55 -2.49 27.11
CA VAL A 151 9.17 -2.47 27.64
C VAL A 151 8.64 -3.87 28.00
N GLY A 152 9.53 -4.86 28.10
CA GLY A 152 9.18 -6.22 28.51
C GLY A 152 8.56 -7.09 27.41
N VAL A 153 8.63 -6.68 26.14
CA VAL A 153 8.10 -7.45 25.00
C VAL A 153 9.20 -8.29 24.38
N GLN A 154 8.98 -9.61 24.29
CA GLN A 154 9.93 -10.58 23.73
C GLN A 154 9.27 -11.40 22.63
N ILE A 155 9.11 -10.79 21.45
CA ILE A 155 8.58 -11.44 20.25
C ILE A 155 9.64 -11.46 19.14
N PRO A 156 9.59 -12.42 18.20
CA PRO A 156 10.43 -12.41 17.01
C PRO A 156 10.32 -11.09 16.25
N THR A 157 11.46 -10.57 15.80
CA THR A 157 11.54 -9.36 14.97
C THR A 157 12.13 -9.71 13.63
N PHE A 158 11.49 -9.24 12.57
CA PHE A 158 11.92 -9.44 11.20
C PHE A 158 11.99 -8.12 10.44
N THR A 159 12.48 -8.18 9.21
CA THR A 159 12.55 -7.02 8.32
C THR A 159 11.83 -7.28 7.01
N SER A 160 11.32 -6.21 6.42
CA SER A 160 10.85 -6.20 5.03
C SER A 160 11.34 -4.93 4.39
N GLY A 161 12.05 -5.06 3.28
CA GLY A 161 12.39 -3.93 2.43
C GLY A 161 11.21 -3.43 1.62
N LEU A 162 11.44 -2.32 0.93
CA LEU A 162 10.51 -1.75 -0.04
C LEU A 162 11.29 -1.40 -1.30
N ARG A 163 11.00 -2.12 -2.39
CA ARG A 163 11.52 -1.77 -3.71
C ARG A 163 10.52 -0.84 -4.39
N VAL A 164 10.99 0.32 -4.82
CA VAL A 164 10.22 1.24 -5.65
C VAL A 164 10.71 1.10 -7.08
N GLU A 165 9.79 1.07 -8.03
CA GLU A 165 10.11 0.98 -9.45
C GLU A 165 9.09 1.76 -10.29
N LEU A 166 9.49 2.12 -11.50
CA LEU A 166 8.58 2.68 -12.49
C LEU A 166 7.76 1.53 -13.07
N ALA A 167 6.44 1.60 -12.94
CA ALA A 167 5.55 0.57 -13.46
C ALA A 167 5.61 0.51 -15.00
N THR A 168 5.59 -0.69 -15.54
CA THR A 168 5.36 -0.97 -16.96
C THR A 168 3.90 -1.44 -17.10
N ASP A 169 3.05 -0.64 -17.73
CA ASP A 169 1.64 -1.05 -17.89
C ASP A 169 1.57 -2.20 -18.93
N PRO A 170 0.82 -3.29 -18.68
CA PRO A 170 0.67 -4.40 -19.65
C PRO A 170 -0.03 -4.00 -20.96
N GLY A 171 -0.63 -2.80 -21.03
CA GLY A 171 -1.19 -2.21 -22.25
C GLY A 171 -0.18 -1.43 -23.09
N ASP A 172 1.01 -1.16 -22.57
CA ASP A 172 2.13 -0.56 -23.30
C ASP A 172 2.86 -1.63 -24.12
N SER A 173 2.13 -2.32 -24.99
CA SER A 173 2.82 -3.07 -26.04
C SER A 173 3.55 -2.06 -26.92
N PRO A 174 4.84 -2.25 -27.24
CA PRO A 174 5.55 -1.36 -28.14
C PRO A 174 4.92 -1.25 -29.54
N ASN A 175 3.93 -2.10 -29.86
CA ASN A 175 3.27 -2.19 -31.16
C ASN A 175 1.86 -1.56 -31.24
N SER A 176 1.30 -0.99 -30.18
CA SER A 176 0.07 -0.17 -30.26
C SER A 176 0.34 1.34 -30.36
N ARG A 177 1.62 1.70 -30.55
CA ARG A 177 2.12 3.08 -30.61
C ARG A 177 1.76 3.72 -31.96
N ASP A 178 0.99 4.80 -31.92
CA ASP A 178 0.80 5.68 -33.08
C ASP A 178 2.10 6.49 -33.25
N PRO A 179 2.85 6.37 -34.37
CA PRO A 179 4.17 7.00 -34.54
C PRO A 179 4.17 8.55 -34.55
N GLY A 180 3.03 9.18 -34.24
CA GLY A 180 2.78 10.61 -34.36
C GLY A 180 2.44 11.35 -33.07
N ASP A 181 2.41 10.72 -31.88
CA ASP A 181 2.14 11.45 -30.64
C ASP A 181 3.37 12.30 -30.23
N PRO A 182 3.28 13.65 -30.16
CA PRO A 182 4.39 14.52 -29.83
C PRO A 182 4.97 14.33 -28.41
N LEU A 183 4.35 13.49 -27.57
CA LEU A 183 4.83 13.14 -26.24
C LEU A 183 5.68 11.86 -26.19
N ASP A 184 5.86 11.16 -27.31
CA ASP A 184 6.70 9.94 -27.42
C ASP A 184 8.20 10.25 -27.62
N ARG A 185 8.70 11.35 -27.06
CA ARG A 185 10.15 11.61 -27.07
C ARG A 185 10.84 10.90 -25.91
N GLU A 186 11.95 10.27 -26.27
CA GLU A 186 12.87 9.44 -25.48
C GLU A 186 13.08 9.83 -24.01
N PRO A 187 13.48 8.87 -23.14
CA PRO A 187 13.80 9.15 -21.74
C PRO A 187 15.00 10.10 -21.65
N GLY A 188 14.68 11.38 -21.52
CA GLY A 188 15.61 12.49 -21.31
C GLY A 188 14.92 13.78 -20.86
N GLY A 189 13.62 13.70 -20.52
CA GLY A 189 12.84 14.81 -19.97
C GLY A 189 12.24 14.41 -18.63
N GLY A 190 12.40 15.26 -17.62
CA GLY A 190 11.87 15.01 -16.28
C GLY A 190 10.33 15.01 -16.21
N PHE A 191 9.82 14.66 -15.04
CA PHE A 191 8.41 14.46 -14.75
C PHE A 191 7.79 15.63 -13.99
N VAL A 192 6.47 15.81 -14.14
CA VAL A 192 5.67 16.47 -13.10
C VAL A 192 5.20 15.40 -12.13
N LEU A 193 5.75 15.40 -10.92
CA LEU A 193 5.33 14.51 -9.85
C LEU A 193 4.04 15.02 -9.23
N VAL A 194 3.04 14.15 -9.10
CA VAL A 194 1.77 14.44 -8.44
C VAL A 194 1.56 13.46 -7.29
N THR A 195 1.34 13.97 -6.08
CA THR A 195 1.11 13.12 -4.90
C THR A 195 -0.03 13.65 -4.05
N GLY A 196 -0.94 12.76 -3.65
CA GLY A 196 -2.03 12.98 -2.71
C GLY A 196 -1.93 12.00 -1.54
N VAL A 197 -0.72 11.86 -0.99
CA VAL A 197 -0.38 10.95 0.11
C VAL A 197 0.28 11.73 1.26
N ALA A 198 0.18 11.22 2.49
CA ALA A 198 0.68 11.90 3.69
C ALA A 198 2.19 12.25 3.68
N ALA A 199 3.00 11.63 2.81
CA ALA A 199 4.44 11.87 2.73
C ALA A 199 4.94 12.03 1.29
N GLY A 200 4.36 12.99 0.56
CA GLY A 200 4.74 13.32 -0.81
C GLY A 200 6.25 13.50 -0.99
N GLY A 201 6.92 14.21 -0.08
CA GLY A 201 8.39 14.37 -0.13
C GLY A 201 9.19 13.07 -0.15
N ARG A 202 8.71 11.98 0.47
CA ARG A 202 9.38 10.66 0.39
C ARG A 202 9.22 10.03 -0.99
N VAL A 203 8.05 10.18 -1.61
CA VAL A 203 7.81 9.71 -2.98
C VAL A 203 8.76 10.42 -3.94
N ARG A 204 8.96 11.73 -3.77
CA ARG A 204 9.94 12.48 -4.55
C ARG A 204 11.36 11.95 -4.38
N ALA A 205 11.80 11.76 -3.14
CA ALA A 205 13.13 11.21 -2.86
C ALA A 205 13.31 9.80 -3.47
N SER A 206 12.28 8.95 -3.44
CA SER A 206 12.31 7.65 -4.10
C SER A 206 12.41 7.75 -5.62
N ALA A 207 11.69 8.70 -6.24
CA ALA A 207 11.77 8.93 -7.69
C ALA A 207 13.17 9.40 -8.10
N GLU A 208 13.75 10.35 -7.37
CA GLU A 208 15.09 10.87 -7.61
C GLU A 208 16.17 9.79 -7.38
N ALA A 209 15.98 8.91 -6.39
CA ALA A 209 16.86 7.76 -6.17
C ALA A 209 16.83 6.72 -7.30
N LEU A 210 15.75 6.68 -8.10
CA LEU A 210 15.68 5.90 -9.34
C LEU A 210 16.33 6.61 -10.54
N GLY A 211 16.91 7.80 -10.34
CA GLY A 211 17.48 8.62 -11.41
C GLY A 211 16.43 9.38 -12.22
N LEU A 212 15.18 9.47 -11.74
CA LEU A 212 14.13 10.23 -12.43
C LEU A 212 14.28 11.73 -12.11
N GLU A 213 14.35 12.56 -13.15
CA GLU A 213 14.35 14.01 -12.98
C GLU A 213 12.92 14.51 -12.67
N ILE A 214 12.75 15.32 -11.62
CA ILE A 214 11.45 15.89 -11.24
C ILE A 214 11.47 17.40 -11.52
N HIS A 215 10.81 17.82 -12.60
CA HIS A 215 10.72 19.24 -12.99
C HIS A 215 9.84 20.06 -12.04
N GLU A 216 8.80 19.42 -11.48
CA GLU A 216 7.86 20.05 -10.57
C GLU A 216 7.14 18.99 -9.75
N HIS A 217 6.87 19.30 -8.47
CA HIS A 217 6.11 18.42 -7.58
C HIS A 217 4.85 19.14 -7.11
N LEU A 218 3.69 18.60 -7.49
CA LEU A 218 2.37 19.06 -7.06
C LEU A 218 1.88 18.19 -5.91
N GLU A 219 2.04 18.71 -4.69
CA GLU A 219 1.55 18.06 -3.47
C GLU A 219 0.09 18.46 -3.17
N PHE A 220 -0.71 17.44 -2.85
CA PHE A 220 -2.09 17.53 -2.42
C PHE A 220 -2.28 16.81 -1.08
N ALA A 221 -3.41 17.05 -0.42
CA ALA A 221 -3.73 16.38 0.84
C ALA A 221 -3.84 14.86 0.68
N ASP A 222 -3.65 14.10 1.77
CA ASP A 222 -3.85 12.66 1.74
C ASP A 222 -5.30 12.33 1.35
N HIS A 223 -5.48 11.28 0.53
CA HIS A 223 -6.76 10.89 -0.05
C HIS A 223 -7.43 11.98 -0.92
N HIS A 224 -6.65 12.88 -1.54
CA HIS A 224 -7.21 13.93 -2.40
C HIS A 224 -8.11 13.36 -3.51
N ALA A 225 -9.28 13.95 -3.71
CA ALA A 225 -10.27 13.49 -4.70
C ALA A 225 -10.00 13.99 -6.13
N TYR A 226 -8.99 14.85 -6.32
CA TYR A 226 -8.63 15.46 -7.60
C TYR A 226 -9.82 16.06 -8.38
N PRO A 227 -10.54 17.04 -7.79
CA PRO A 227 -11.62 17.72 -8.49
C PRO A 227 -11.11 18.43 -9.75
N ALA A 228 -12.03 18.86 -10.63
CA ALA A 228 -11.70 19.48 -11.91
C ALA A 228 -10.68 20.63 -11.82
N ALA A 229 -10.68 21.40 -10.73
CA ALA A 229 -9.68 22.44 -10.48
C ALA A 229 -8.26 21.88 -10.31
N SER A 230 -8.11 20.77 -9.59
CA SER A 230 -6.83 20.08 -9.43
C SER A 230 -6.34 19.49 -10.74
N LEU A 231 -7.24 18.87 -11.53
CA LEU A 231 -6.89 18.36 -12.86
C LEU A 231 -6.41 19.49 -13.78
N ARG A 232 -7.08 20.66 -13.78
CA ARG A 232 -6.61 21.83 -14.53
C ARG A 232 -5.22 22.28 -14.10
N ARG A 233 -4.94 22.31 -12.80
CA ARG A 233 -3.62 22.66 -12.25
C ARG A 233 -2.54 21.67 -12.71
N ILE A 234 -2.82 20.37 -12.67
CA ILE A 234 -1.89 19.32 -13.13
C ILE A 234 -1.61 19.48 -14.63
N VAL A 235 -2.67 19.59 -15.45
CA VAL A 235 -2.54 19.74 -16.90
C VAL A 235 -1.75 21.00 -17.28
N ALA A 236 -2.00 22.11 -16.60
CA ALA A 236 -1.27 23.35 -16.83
C ALA A 236 0.23 23.20 -16.50
N ALA A 237 0.57 22.52 -15.40
CA ALA A 237 1.96 22.24 -15.03
C ALA A 237 2.65 21.35 -16.07
N CYS A 238 2.02 20.24 -16.48
CA CYS A 238 2.55 19.33 -17.50
C CYS A 238 2.80 20.04 -18.83
N ARG A 239 1.83 20.84 -19.30
CA ARG A 239 1.97 21.60 -20.57
C ARG A 239 3.07 22.66 -20.49
N ARG A 240 3.19 23.36 -19.36
CA ARG A 240 4.25 24.34 -19.13
C ARG A 240 5.64 23.69 -19.11
N ARG A 241 5.77 22.54 -18.45
CA ARG A 241 7.03 21.80 -18.31
C ARG A 241 7.36 20.90 -19.50
N ARG A 242 6.38 20.63 -20.36
CA ARG A 242 6.44 19.64 -21.44
C ARG A 242 6.86 18.27 -20.90
N SER A 243 6.23 17.89 -19.78
CA SER A 243 6.57 16.69 -19.02
C SER A 243 5.37 15.79 -18.81
N PRO A 244 5.56 14.47 -18.86
CA PRO A 244 4.53 13.52 -18.46
C PRO A 244 4.30 13.58 -16.94
N VAL A 245 3.21 12.95 -16.50
CA VAL A 245 2.88 12.84 -15.07
C VAL A 245 3.57 11.62 -14.49
N LEU A 246 4.22 11.79 -13.35
CA LEU A 246 4.61 10.70 -12.47
C LEU A 246 3.74 10.76 -11.22
N THR A 247 3.21 9.63 -10.77
CA THR A 247 2.38 9.60 -9.56
C THR A 247 2.47 8.25 -8.83
N THR A 248 1.89 8.13 -7.65
CA THR A 248 1.86 6.86 -6.91
C THR A 248 0.77 5.94 -7.48
N ASP A 249 0.89 4.64 -7.23
CA ASP A 249 -0.19 3.69 -7.53
C ASP A 249 -1.53 4.09 -6.89
N LYS A 250 -1.50 4.59 -5.65
CA LYS A 250 -2.67 5.06 -4.88
C LYS A 250 -3.34 6.26 -5.53
N ASP A 251 -2.57 7.20 -6.07
CA ASP A 251 -3.14 8.37 -6.75
C ASP A 251 -3.60 8.04 -8.18
N ALA A 252 -2.89 7.12 -8.85
CA ALA A 252 -3.19 6.72 -10.22
C ALA A 252 -4.59 6.11 -10.38
N VAL A 253 -5.16 5.48 -9.35
CA VAL A 253 -6.55 4.98 -9.40
C VAL A 253 -7.58 6.09 -9.69
N LYS A 254 -7.26 7.35 -9.32
CA LYS A 254 -8.12 8.53 -9.53
C LYS A 254 -7.64 9.40 -10.69
N LEU A 255 -6.32 9.41 -10.95
CA LEU A 255 -5.69 10.34 -11.89
C LEU A 255 -5.48 9.78 -13.30
N ALA A 256 -5.25 8.47 -13.46
CA ALA A 256 -4.79 7.93 -14.73
C ALA A 256 -5.77 8.22 -15.87
N GLU A 257 -7.04 7.82 -15.71
CA GLU A 257 -8.05 7.99 -16.76
C GLU A 257 -8.40 9.46 -17.04
N PRO A 258 -8.62 10.33 -16.03
CA PRO A 258 -8.86 11.75 -16.30
C PRO A 258 -7.69 12.48 -16.97
N LEU A 259 -6.45 12.06 -16.74
CA LEU A 259 -5.29 12.69 -17.38
C LEU A 259 -5.02 12.13 -18.78
N ARG A 260 -5.16 10.82 -18.98
CA ARG A 260 -5.03 10.16 -20.29
C ARG A 260 -6.06 10.69 -21.29
N SER A 261 -7.32 10.82 -20.87
CA SER A 261 -8.39 11.45 -21.68
C SER A 261 -8.12 12.91 -22.06
N ARG A 262 -7.09 13.56 -21.47
CA ARG A 262 -6.64 14.91 -21.78
C ARG A 262 -5.32 14.95 -22.55
N GLY A 263 -4.87 13.80 -23.05
CA GLY A 263 -3.64 13.66 -23.84
C GLY A 263 -2.37 13.77 -23.00
N LEU A 264 -2.37 13.30 -21.74
CA LEU A 264 -1.17 13.24 -20.91
C LEU A 264 -0.79 11.79 -20.65
N ALA A 265 0.49 11.48 -20.87
CA ALA A 265 1.09 10.25 -20.39
C ALA A 265 1.17 10.27 -18.85
N VAL A 266 0.78 9.14 -18.24
CA VAL A 266 0.76 8.96 -16.78
C VAL A 266 1.57 7.73 -16.44
N HIS A 267 2.68 7.94 -15.74
CA HIS A 267 3.56 6.92 -15.21
C HIS A 267 3.32 6.74 -13.72
N ARG A 268 3.50 5.50 -13.25
CA ARG A 268 3.25 5.13 -11.85
C ARG A 268 4.56 4.72 -11.20
N LEU A 269 4.82 5.25 -10.02
CA LEU A 269 5.74 4.65 -9.06
C LEU A 269 4.96 3.59 -8.32
N THR A 270 5.39 2.34 -8.52
CA THR A 270 4.87 1.20 -7.79
C THR A 270 5.89 0.77 -6.74
N SER A 271 5.39 0.21 -5.64
CA SER A 271 6.22 -0.22 -4.53
C SER A 271 5.89 -1.65 -4.15
N ARG A 272 6.91 -2.50 -4.08
CA ARG A 272 6.79 -3.91 -3.72
C ARG A 272 7.56 -4.17 -2.43
N ALA A 273 6.88 -4.80 -1.47
CA ALA A 273 7.55 -5.30 -0.28
C ALA A 273 8.54 -6.39 -0.68
N THR A 274 9.71 -6.37 -0.05
CA THR A 274 10.73 -7.43 -0.18
C THR A 274 10.98 -8.01 1.22
N PRO A 275 10.15 -8.95 1.67
CA PRO A 275 10.33 -9.61 2.98
C PRO A 275 11.71 -10.25 3.10
N SER A 276 12.29 -10.25 4.30
CA SER A 276 13.50 -11.02 4.54
C SER A 276 13.22 -12.52 4.40
N ARG A 277 14.26 -13.29 4.07
CA ARG A 277 14.13 -14.75 3.94
C ARG A 277 13.65 -15.39 5.24
N GLN A 278 14.15 -14.90 6.38
CA GLN A 278 13.81 -15.39 7.72
C GLN A 278 12.34 -15.14 8.05
N LEU A 279 11.76 -14.01 7.61
CA LEU A 279 10.34 -13.73 7.76
C LEU A 279 9.49 -14.74 6.99
N LEU A 280 9.84 -15.02 5.73
CA LEU A 280 9.12 -15.97 4.89
C LEU A 280 9.19 -17.39 5.47
N GLU A 281 10.39 -17.85 5.83
CA GLU A 281 10.56 -19.17 6.45
C GLU A 281 9.82 -19.31 7.78
N TRP A 282 9.73 -18.23 8.57
CA TRP A 282 8.96 -18.22 9.81
C TRP A 282 7.45 -18.26 9.54
N LEU A 283 6.97 -17.50 8.55
CA LEU A 283 5.56 -17.49 8.14
C LEU A 283 5.12 -18.86 7.65
N ASP A 284 5.90 -19.51 6.78
CA ASP A 284 5.60 -20.83 6.24
C ASP A 284 5.42 -21.86 7.37
N ARG A 285 6.34 -21.85 8.35
CA ARG A 285 6.23 -22.73 9.53
C ARG A 285 5.00 -22.41 10.37
N ARG A 286 4.66 -21.14 10.53
CA ARG A 286 3.56 -20.71 11.39
C ARG A 286 2.20 -21.03 10.77
N VAL A 287 2.05 -20.82 9.47
CA VAL A 287 0.85 -21.21 8.71
C VAL A 287 0.65 -22.72 8.78
N ALA A 288 1.70 -23.52 8.53
CA ALA A 288 1.60 -24.98 8.62
C ALA A 288 1.18 -25.48 10.02
N GLN A 289 1.59 -24.79 11.09
CA GLN A 289 1.16 -25.12 12.45
C GLN A 289 -0.32 -24.79 12.70
N ILE A 290 -0.82 -23.68 12.15
CA ILE A 290 -2.22 -23.28 12.26
C ILE A 290 -3.10 -24.28 11.52
N GLU A 291 -2.72 -24.65 10.29
CA GLU A 291 -3.44 -25.65 9.49
C GLU A 291 -3.47 -27.04 10.12
N ALA A 292 -2.42 -27.40 10.88
CA ALA A 292 -2.33 -28.69 11.58
C ALA A 292 -3.06 -28.70 12.94
N ALA A 293 -3.46 -27.55 13.47
CA ALA A 293 -4.14 -27.48 14.76
C ALA A 293 -5.60 -27.97 14.62
N PRO A 294 -6.10 -28.81 15.55
CA PRO A 294 -7.52 -29.16 15.56
C PRO A 294 -8.34 -27.89 15.84
N GLY A 295 -9.27 -27.57 14.93
CA GLY A 295 -10.17 -26.41 15.01
C GLY A 295 -11.25 -26.51 16.07
#